data_AF-A0A3D5RZK9-F1
#
_entry.id   AF-A0A3D5RZK9-F1
#
_cell.length_a   1.000
_cell.length_b   1.000
_cell.length_c   1.000
_cell.angle_alpha   90.00
_cell.angle_beta   90.00
_cell.angle_gamma   90.00
#
_symmetry.space_group_name_H-M   'P 1'
#
loop_
_entity.id
_entity.type
_entity.pdbx_description
1 polymer ?
#
loop_
_entity_poly.entity_id
_entity_poly.type
_entity_poly.pdbx_seq_one_letter_code
_entity_poly.pdbx_strand_id
1 'polypeptide(L)'
;MKPDLKNLPEETLKEYYELSERFKELNKIEQAQTDFLSFVKNQWPSFIQGHHHTIVAKAFDRIAQGKLKRLIINMPPRHTKSEFASFLLPAYLIGRNPTLKIIQATHTSDLAVRFGRKVRDLIQSDVYKHVFPETVLNPDSKAAGKWETMSEKQPTLRGEYYAVGTGGAIAGRGADLFIIDDPHSEQDAMSKVALDDAYEWYTSGPRQRLQPGGAIVIVMTRWSIKDLTGRLVKDMSRSEQNDQWEVIELPAILPSGDAVWPEYWKIEELEGIKAALGNGPKWFAQYMQNPTAEEGALIKREWWQEWKEKRPPECEYIIQSYDTAFLRTETADYSAITTWGVFYPHGRIGENFYDGEVAHLILLDSVKSRWEFPELKQKALDLYEHWEPDTVIIEAKGSGTPLTQELRKIGIPVQNFTPSKGSDKVARVNACTPLFESGMVWKPDEFWATEVVEECAAFPNGDHDDLVDSMSQAVLRYRQGGFVQLPSDYQDTFESYRHREMVYY
;
A
#
# COMPACT_ATOMS: atom_id res chain seq x y z
N MET A 1 32.26 -29.34 36.51
CA MET A 1 32.20 -30.40 37.55
C MET A 1 30.89 -30.23 38.29
N LYS A 2 29.98 -31.23 38.29
CA LYS A 2 28.80 -31.17 39.16
C LYS A 2 29.25 -31.50 40.59
N PRO A 3 28.96 -30.66 41.60
CA PRO A 3 29.34 -30.96 42.97
C PRO A 3 28.58 -32.20 43.49
N ASP A 4 29.25 -33.05 44.27
CA ASP A 4 28.60 -34.18 44.94
C ASP A 4 27.86 -33.67 46.19
N LEU A 5 26.55 -33.50 46.05
CA LEU A 5 25.69 -32.90 47.06
C LEU A 5 25.21 -33.89 48.13
N LYS A 6 25.53 -35.19 48.01
CA LYS A 6 24.93 -36.24 48.86
C LYS A 6 25.43 -36.28 50.30
N ASN A 7 26.59 -35.69 50.59
CA ASN A 7 27.27 -35.79 51.88
C ASN A 7 27.53 -34.43 52.55
N LEU A 8 26.85 -33.36 52.14
CA LEU A 8 27.04 -32.02 52.73
C LEU A 8 26.16 -31.82 53.97
N PRO A 9 26.62 -31.03 54.97
CA PRO A 9 25.79 -30.60 56.10
C PRO A 9 24.53 -29.84 55.63
N GLU A 10 23.44 -29.93 56.40
CA GLU A 10 22.15 -29.32 56.05
C GLU A 10 22.23 -27.80 55.87
N GLU A 11 22.99 -27.10 56.71
CA GLU A 11 23.25 -25.66 56.56
C GLU A 11 23.98 -25.32 55.26
N THR A 12 24.98 -26.12 54.89
CA THR A 12 25.74 -25.95 53.64
C THR A 12 24.87 -26.24 52.42
N LEU A 13 23.97 -27.22 52.51
CA LEU A 13 22.98 -27.49 51.45
C LEU A 13 22.03 -26.31 51.29
N LYS A 14 21.52 -25.74 52.38
CA LYS A 14 20.63 -24.58 52.36
C LYS A 14 21.31 -23.36 51.74
N GLU A 15 22.52 -23.04 52.17
CA GLU A 15 23.33 -21.95 51.61
C GLU A 15 23.62 -22.19 50.12
N TYR A 16 23.96 -23.41 49.72
CA TYR A 16 24.15 -23.76 48.31
C TYR A 16 22.88 -23.53 47.48
N TYR A 17 21.69 -23.92 47.98
CA TYR A 17 20.43 -23.67 47.29
C TYR A 17 20.13 -22.17 47.16
N GLU A 18 20.32 -21.39 48.23
CA GLU A 18 20.12 -19.94 48.22
C GLU A 18 21.06 -19.24 47.22
N LEU A 19 22.34 -19.59 47.21
CA LEU A 19 23.32 -19.07 46.26
C LEU A 19 23.02 -19.50 44.81
N SER A 20 22.57 -20.74 44.61
CA SER A 20 22.20 -21.27 43.29
C SER A 20 21.00 -20.54 42.70
N GLU A 21 19.96 -20.27 43.52
CA GLU A 21 18.81 -19.48 43.08
C GLU A 21 19.20 -18.03 42.79
N ARG A 22 19.99 -17.41 43.66
CA ARG A 22 20.50 -16.05 43.43
C ARG A 22 21.36 -15.97 42.16
N PHE A 23 22.21 -16.97 41.90
CA PHE A 23 23.00 -17.04 40.67
C PHE A 23 22.13 -17.17 39.42
N LYS A 24 21.07 -17.98 39.47
CA LYS A 24 20.10 -18.08 38.36
C LYS A 24 19.37 -16.75 38.11
N GLU A 25 19.00 -16.04 39.18
CA GLU A 25 18.36 -14.73 39.10
C GLU A 25 19.29 -13.69 38.47
N LEU A 26 20.53 -13.61 38.94
CA LEU A 26 21.54 -12.71 38.37
C LEU A 26 21.81 -12.99 36.88
N ASN A 27 21.91 -14.27 36.49
CA ASN A 27 22.06 -14.64 35.08
C ASN A 27 20.87 -14.20 34.23
N LYS A 28 19.63 -14.33 34.75
CA LYS A 28 18.43 -13.85 34.04
C LYS A 28 18.45 -12.34 33.85
N ILE A 29 18.88 -11.60 34.86
CA ILE A 29 19.02 -10.13 34.79
C ILE A 29 20.08 -9.78 33.75
N GLU A 30 21.26 -10.38 33.79
CA GLU A 30 22.35 -10.12 32.84
C GLU A 30 21.92 -10.42 31.39
N GLN A 31 21.19 -11.52 31.17
CA GLN A 31 20.59 -11.82 29.87
C GLN A 31 19.58 -10.75 29.44
N ALA A 32 18.68 -10.32 30.34
CA ALA A 32 17.71 -9.27 30.05
C ALA A 32 18.36 -7.89 29.83
N GLN A 33 19.59 -7.67 30.26
CA GLN A 33 20.36 -6.46 29.96
C GLN A 33 21.05 -6.52 28.59
N THR A 34 21.34 -7.72 28.08
CA THR A 34 22.22 -7.94 26.91
C THR A 34 21.52 -8.48 25.67
N ASP A 35 20.37 -9.15 25.84
CA ASP A 35 19.54 -9.78 24.80
C ASP A 35 18.09 -9.26 24.88
N PHE A 36 17.63 -8.66 23.78
CA PHE A 36 16.31 -8.02 23.73
C PHE A 36 15.16 -9.00 23.98
N LEU A 37 15.25 -10.24 23.48
CA LEU A 37 14.16 -11.19 23.64
C LEU A 37 14.03 -11.71 25.08
N SER A 38 15.16 -11.87 25.76
CA SER A 38 15.23 -12.13 27.20
C SER A 38 14.62 -10.99 28.00
N PHE A 39 14.88 -9.73 27.62
CA PHE A 39 14.22 -8.57 28.19
C PHE A 39 12.69 -8.61 28.00
N VAL A 40 12.22 -8.87 26.78
CA VAL A 40 10.78 -8.97 26.48
C VAL A 40 10.11 -10.02 27.35
N LYS A 41 10.69 -11.23 27.47
CA LYS A 41 10.13 -12.31 28.31
C LYS A 41 10.09 -11.96 29.79
N ASN A 42 11.05 -11.16 30.25
CA ASN A 42 11.07 -10.68 31.64
C ASN A 42 9.94 -9.65 31.88
N GLN A 43 9.76 -8.69 30.98
CA GLN A 43 8.77 -7.62 31.14
C GLN A 43 7.35 -8.02 30.73
N TRP A 44 7.20 -9.03 29.88
CA TRP A 44 5.92 -9.55 29.42
C TRP A 44 5.87 -11.08 29.58
N PRO A 45 5.56 -11.59 30.78
CA PRO A 45 5.57 -13.03 31.07
C PRO A 45 4.57 -13.86 30.23
N SER A 46 3.47 -13.25 29.79
CA SER A 46 2.46 -13.89 28.92
C SER A 46 2.76 -13.78 27.42
N PHE A 47 3.94 -13.29 27.06
CA PHE A 47 4.36 -13.15 25.67
C PHE A 47 4.47 -14.52 24.99
N ILE A 48 3.77 -14.69 23.88
CA ILE A 48 3.84 -15.88 23.04
C ILE A 48 4.92 -15.64 21.98
N GLN A 49 6.07 -16.28 22.16
CA GLN A 49 7.18 -16.15 21.20
C GLN A 49 6.84 -16.88 19.89
N GLY A 50 7.26 -16.29 18.78
CA GLY A 50 7.26 -16.90 17.45
C GLY A 50 8.62 -16.73 16.76
N HIS A 51 8.83 -17.39 15.62
CA HIS A 51 10.11 -17.34 14.92
C HIS A 51 10.51 -15.92 14.51
N HIS A 52 9.57 -15.17 13.91
CA HIS A 52 9.79 -13.80 13.43
C HIS A 52 10.23 -12.83 14.54
N HIS A 53 9.74 -13.00 15.76
CA HIS A 53 10.19 -12.22 16.92
C HIS A 53 11.68 -12.37 17.19
N THR A 54 12.24 -13.56 16.94
CA THR A 54 13.67 -13.83 17.11
C THR A 54 14.50 -13.09 16.06
N ILE A 55 13.99 -12.98 14.83
CA ILE A 55 14.63 -12.23 13.75
C ILE A 55 14.68 -10.74 14.11
N VAL A 56 13.53 -10.18 14.52
CA VAL A 56 13.40 -8.77 14.91
C VAL A 56 14.27 -8.45 16.14
N ALA A 57 14.24 -9.31 17.17
CA ALA A 57 15.04 -9.11 18.38
C ALA A 57 16.55 -9.05 18.06
N LYS A 58 17.07 -9.92 17.19
CA LYS A 58 18.47 -9.89 16.77
C LYS A 58 18.85 -8.60 16.02
N ALA A 59 17.92 -8.01 15.26
CA ALA A 59 18.14 -6.72 14.62
C ALA A 59 18.21 -5.59 15.66
N PHE A 60 17.33 -5.63 16.66
CA PHE A 60 17.35 -4.68 17.78
C PHE A 60 18.59 -4.79 18.67
N ASP A 61 19.10 -6.00 18.92
CA ASP A 61 20.36 -6.18 19.63
C ASP A 61 21.55 -5.59 18.85
N ARG A 62 21.55 -5.69 17.52
CA ARG A 62 22.56 -5.03 16.67
C ARG A 62 22.45 -3.51 16.71
N ILE A 63 21.24 -2.95 16.85
CA ILE A 63 21.06 -1.51 17.11
C ILE A 63 21.61 -1.14 18.49
N ALA A 64 21.29 -1.92 19.53
CA ALA A 64 21.81 -1.70 20.89
C ALA A 64 23.35 -1.74 20.95
N GLN A 65 23.98 -2.51 20.08
CA GLN A 65 25.44 -2.61 19.93
C GLN A 65 26.04 -1.53 18.99
N GLY A 66 25.22 -0.67 18.37
CA GLY A 66 25.66 0.34 17.41
C GLY A 66 26.10 -0.20 16.04
N LYS A 67 25.83 -1.48 15.75
CA LYS A 67 26.22 -2.17 14.50
C LYS A 67 25.22 -1.98 13.37
N LEU A 68 23.95 -1.75 13.69
CA LEU A 68 22.88 -1.49 12.73
C LEU A 68 22.28 -0.10 12.99
N LYS A 69 22.16 0.72 11.94
CA LYS A 69 21.73 2.12 12.04
C LYS A 69 20.49 2.46 11.22
N ARG A 70 20.10 1.59 10.29
CA ARG A 70 18.99 1.81 9.36
C ARG A 70 18.24 0.51 9.23
N LEU A 71 17.08 0.45 9.85
CA LEU A 71 16.26 -0.75 9.90
C LEU A 71 14.83 -0.39 9.48
N ILE A 72 14.30 -1.13 8.52
CA ILE A 72 12.88 -1.15 8.17
C ILE A 72 12.35 -2.54 8.54
N ILE A 73 11.23 -2.58 9.26
CA ILE A 73 10.49 -3.81 9.53
C ILE A 73 9.10 -3.65 8.95
N ASN A 74 8.79 -4.47 7.95
CA ASN A 74 7.45 -4.57 7.38
C ASN A 74 6.78 -5.84 7.86
N MET A 75 5.61 -5.68 8.46
CA MET A 75 4.94 -6.77 9.15
C MET A 75 3.42 -6.54 9.20
N PRO A 76 2.61 -7.61 9.09
CA PRO A 76 1.16 -7.53 9.13
C PRO A 76 0.61 -6.89 10.42
N PRO A 77 -0.62 -6.35 10.37
CA PRO A 77 -1.35 -5.91 11.55
C PRO A 77 -1.42 -7.02 12.61
N ARG A 78 -1.40 -6.65 13.88
CA ARG A 78 -1.52 -7.58 15.04
C ARG A 78 -0.44 -8.66 15.13
N HIS A 79 0.76 -8.39 14.64
CA HIS A 79 1.93 -9.25 14.81
C HIS A 79 3.01 -8.62 15.71
N THR A 80 2.59 -7.86 16.74
CA THR A 80 3.44 -7.22 17.78
C THR A 80 4.44 -6.15 17.34
N LYS A 81 4.54 -5.81 16.04
CA LYS A 81 5.48 -4.80 15.50
C LYS A 81 5.65 -3.53 16.35
N SER A 82 4.53 -2.89 16.70
CA SER A 82 4.51 -1.64 17.46
C SER A 82 4.81 -1.85 18.95
N GLU A 83 4.41 -2.99 19.53
CA GLU A 83 4.77 -3.34 20.91
C GLU A 83 6.28 -3.55 21.06
N PHE A 84 6.90 -4.18 20.07
CA PHE A 84 8.34 -4.41 20.05
C PHE A 84 9.12 -3.11 19.82
N ALA A 85 8.79 -2.36 18.76
CA ALA A 85 9.57 -1.20 18.34
C ALA A 85 9.25 0.08 19.13
N SER A 86 7.98 0.34 19.45
CA SER A 86 7.53 1.62 20.02
C SER A 86 7.34 1.58 21.54
N PHE A 87 7.47 0.41 22.16
CA PHE A 87 7.33 0.26 23.60
C PHE A 87 8.54 -0.45 24.23
N LEU A 88 8.83 -1.68 23.83
CA LEU A 88 9.86 -2.47 24.50
C LEU A 88 11.29 -2.07 24.08
N LEU A 89 11.52 -1.77 22.80
CA LEU A 89 12.82 -1.32 22.30
C LEU A 89 13.33 -0.03 22.98
N PRO A 90 12.56 1.08 23.03
CA PRO A 90 13.03 2.28 23.70
C PRO A 90 13.28 2.04 25.19
N ALA A 91 12.43 1.27 25.88
CA ALA A 91 12.65 0.93 27.29
C ALA A 91 13.94 0.12 27.50
N TYR A 92 14.20 -0.86 26.63
CA TYR A 92 15.41 -1.67 26.65
C TYR A 92 16.68 -0.84 26.45
N LEU A 93 16.68 0.04 25.45
CA LEU A 93 17.84 0.88 25.14
C LEU A 93 18.10 1.92 26.22
N ILE A 94 17.06 2.55 26.76
CA ILE A 94 17.16 3.48 27.90
C ILE A 94 17.75 2.76 29.12
N GLY A 95 17.36 1.51 29.36
CA GLY A 95 17.88 0.70 30.46
C GLY A 95 19.39 0.51 30.36
N ARG A 96 19.89 0.28 29.14
CA ARG A 96 21.31 0.12 28.84
C ARG A 96 22.07 1.45 28.81
N ASN A 97 21.42 2.52 28.40
CA ASN A 97 22.00 3.86 28.36
C ASN A 97 20.95 4.94 28.72
N PRO A 98 20.94 5.40 29.97
CA PRO A 98 20.00 6.41 30.45
C PRO A 98 20.17 7.81 29.83
N THR A 99 21.22 8.02 29.03
CA THR A 99 21.51 9.32 28.40
C THR A 99 21.02 9.40 26.95
N LEU A 100 20.33 8.36 26.45
CA LEU A 100 19.84 8.31 25.07
C LEU A 100 18.77 9.35 24.79
N LYS A 101 18.85 9.96 23.61
CA LYS A 101 17.82 10.83 23.05
C LYS A 101 17.01 10.07 22.01
N ILE A 102 15.77 9.78 22.35
CA ILE A 102 14.83 9.03 21.53
C ILE A 102 13.73 9.97 21.04
N ILE A 103 13.53 9.99 19.72
CA ILE A 103 12.33 10.59 19.13
C ILE A 103 11.48 9.45 18.58
N GLN A 104 10.22 9.42 19.01
CA GLN A 104 9.25 8.47 18.51
C GLN A 104 8.14 9.20 17.76
N ALA A 105 7.94 8.80 16.52
CA ALA A 105 6.91 9.29 15.64
C ALA A 105 5.92 8.19 15.27
N THR A 106 4.65 8.55 15.20
CA THR A 106 3.59 7.72 14.61
C THR A 106 2.69 8.60 13.74
N HIS A 107 1.79 8.03 12.95
CA HIS A 107 0.86 8.83 12.15
C HIS A 107 0.10 9.91 12.97
N THR A 108 -0.23 9.66 14.25
CA THR A 108 -0.90 10.65 15.11
C THR A 108 -0.13 10.97 16.39
N SER A 109 -0.08 12.25 16.76
CA SER A 109 0.55 12.70 18.01
C SER A 109 0.00 11.99 19.25
N ASP A 110 -1.31 11.72 19.30
CA ASP A 110 -1.94 11.05 20.44
C ASP A 110 -1.45 9.60 20.62
N LEU A 111 -1.25 8.88 19.52
CA LEU A 111 -0.73 7.51 19.56
C LEU A 111 0.74 7.52 20.00
N ALA A 112 1.55 8.44 19.49
CA ALA A 112 2.94 8.60 19.91
C ALA A 112 3.04 8.91 21.42
N VAL A 113 2.20 9.81 21.94
CA VAL A 113 2.13 10.16 23.37
C VAL A 113 1.68 8.97 24.21
N ARG A 114 0.76 8.15 23.70
CA ARG A 114 0.32 6.92 24.39
C ARG A 114 1.48 5.95 24.58
N PHE A 115 2.27 5.70 23.55
CA PHE A 115 3.48 4.87 23.68
C PHE A 115 4.50 5.49 24.64
N GLY A 116 4.74 6.80 24.54
CA GLY A 116 5.64 7.50 25.46
C GLY A 116 5.23 7.34 26.93
N ARG A 117 3.92 7.40 27.21
CA ARG A 117 3.38 7.08 28.54
C ARG A 117 3.66 5.62 28.92
N LYS A 118 3.40 4.68 28.01
CA LYS A 118 3.59 3.25 28.24
C LYS A 118 5.04 2.93 28.61
N VAL A 119 6.01 3.45 27.84
CA VAL A 119 7.45 3.32 28.11
C VAL A 119 7.83 3.90 29.47
N ARG A 120 7.37 5.13 29.76
CA ARG A 120 7.62 5.81 31.03
C ARG A 120 7.10 4.99 32.21
N ASP A 121 5.87 4.50 32.13
CA ASP A 121 5.22 3.74 33.19
C ASP A 121 5.93 2.38 33.40
N LEU A 122 6.42 1.74 32.32
CA LEU A 122 7.27 0.54 32.42
C LEU A 122 8.57 0.83 33.16
N ILE A 123 9.28 1.92 32.84
CA ILE A 123 10.52 2.30 33.53
C ILE A 123 10.30 2.50 35.05
N GLN A 124 9.11 2.95 35.45
CA GLN A 124 8.76 3.12 36.86
C GLN A 124 8.41 1.81 37.58
N SER A 125 8.12 0.74 36.84
CA SER A 125 7.72 -0.54 37.41
C SER A 125 8.87 -1.24 38.15
N ASP A 126 8.53 -2.04 39.15
CA ASP A 126 9.52 -2.79 39.93
C ASP A 126 10.21 -3.86 39.09
N VAL A 127 9.50 -4.47 38.13
CA VAL A 127 10.05 -5.48 37.21
C VAL A 127 11.13 -4.86 36.32
N TYR A 128 10.93 -3.63 35.84
CA TYR A 128 11.95 -2.93 35.08
C TYR A 128 13.15 -2.54 35.93
N LYS A 129 12.93 -1.95 37.11
CA LYS A 129 14.00 -1.56 38.05
C LYS A 129 14.81 -2.75 38.53
N HIS A 130 14.21 -3.93 38.61
CA HIS A 130 14.92 -5.16 38.94
C HIS A 130 15.96 -5.53 37.86
N VAL A 131 15.71 -5.21 36.59
CA VAL A 131 16.66 -5.41 35.49
C VAL A 131 17.62 -4.23 35.35
N PHE A 132 17.13 -2.99 35.45
CA PHE A 132 17.91 -1.76 35.26
C PHE A 132 17.77 -0.83 36.47
N PRO A 133 18.40 -1.17 37.62
CA PRO A 133 18.21 -0.41 38.86
C PRO A 133 18.80 1.01 38.81
N GLU A 134 19.79 1.23 37.95
CA GLU A 134 20.49 2.53 37.86
C GLU A 134 19.77 3.54 36.97
N THR A 135 18.72 3.12 36.25
CA THR A 135 18.02 3.93 35.26
C THR A 135 16.75 4.51 35.86
N VAL A 136 16.70 5.83 36.02
CA VAL A 136 15.58 6.52 36.67
C VAL A 136 15.02 7.64 35.81
N LEU A 137 13.73 7.95 36.01
CA LEU A 137 13.12 9.13 35.42
C LEU A 137 13.58 10.39 36.15
N ASN A 138 13.75 11.47 35.41
CA ASN A 138 13.97 12.79 35.99
C ASN A 138 12.66 13.28 36.67
N PRO A 139 12.67 13.58 37.99
CA PRO A 139 11.48 14.07 38.70
C PRO A 139 10.90 15.37 38.15
N ASP A 140 11.73 16.19 37.49
CA ASP A 140 11.34 17.51 36.99
C ASP A 140 10.71 17.46 35.58
N SER A 141 10.73 16.29 34.91
CA SER A 141 10.28 16.12 33.53
C SER A 141 9.33 14.93 33.40
N LYS A 142 8.03 15.18 33.62
CA LYS A 142 6.98 14.13 33.73
C LYS A 142 5.91 14.13 32.64
N ALA A 143 5.96 15.03 31.66
CA ALA A 143 4.92 15.11 30.64
C ALA A 143 4.90 13.83 29.79
N ALA A 144 3.71 13.30 29.48
CA ALA A 144 3.58 12.01 28.80
C ALA A 144 4.23 11.99 27.40
N GLY A 145 4.22 13.11 26.69
CA GLY A 145 4.84 13.27 25.38
C GLY A 145 6.29 13.76 25.41
N LYS A 146 6.81 14.14 26.58
CA LYS A 146 8.18 14.59 26.76
C LYS A 146 8.64 14.37 28.20
N TRP A 147 9.61 13.49 28.37
CA TRP A 147 10.21 13.21 29.66
C TRP A 147 11.70 12.91 29.51
N GLU A 148 12.43 12.97 30.62
CA GLU A 148 13.87 12.76 30.65
C GLU A 148 14.21 11.57 31.55
N THR A 149 15.33 10.91 31.22
CA THR A 149 15.93 9.84 32.03
C THR A 149 17.32 10.24 32.47
N MET A 150 17.80 9.63 33.54
CA MET A 150 19.15 9.82 34.05
C MET A 150 19.65 8.55 34.72
N SER A 151 20.96 8.45 34.89
CA SER A 151 21.56 7.43 35.74
C SER A 151 21.59 7.91 37.19
N GLU A 152 21.25 7.06 38.16
CA GLU A 152 21.42 7.37 39.59
C GLU A 152 22.88 7.73 39.93
N LYS A 153 23.85 7.10 39.25
CA LYS A 153 25.28 7.35 39.46
C LYS A 153 25.77 8.64 38.82
N GLN A 154 25.11 9.11 37.77
CA GLN A 154 25.51 10.29 36.98
C GLN A 154 24.28 11.13 36.58
N PRO A 155 23.65 11.83 37.54
CA PRO A 155 22.38 12.55 37.31
C PRO A 155 22.52 13.81 36.44
N THR A 156 23.75 14.25 36.15
CA THR A 156 24.02 15.41 35.29
C THR A 156 23.87 15.09 33.80
N LEU A 157 24.02 13.83 33.40
CA LEU A 157 23.78 13.40 32.03
C LEU A 157 22.33 12.93 31.90
N ARG A 158 21.62 13.47 30.91
CA ARG A 158 20.19 13.24 30.74
C ARG A 158 19.88 12.71 29.35
N GLY A 159 19.07 11.66 29.32
CA GLY A 159 18.36 11.21 28.13
C GLY A 159 17.08 12.00 27.95
N GLU A 160 16.53 11.97 26.73
CA GLU A 160 15.26 12.61 26.41
C GLU A 160 14.41 11.64 25.59
N TYR A 161 13.14 11.52 25.95
CA TYR A 161 12.14 10.86 25.12
C TYR A 161 11.16 11.92 24.62
N TYR A 162 10.96 11.98 23.31
CA TYR A 162 10.04 12.92 22.69
C TYR A 162 9.08 12.21 21.73
N ALA A 163 7.78 12.33 21.99
CA ALA A 163 6.71 11.79 21.15
C ALA A 163 6.16 12.87 20.21
N VAL A 164 5.99 12.52 18.93
CA VAL A 164 5.50 13.44 17.89
C VAL A 164 4.62 12.71 16.87
N GLY A 165 3.69 13.40 16.23
CA GLY A 165 2.98 12.86 15.05
C GLY A 165 3.80 13.05 13.77
N THR A 166 3.53 12.25 12.73
CA THR A 166 4.01 12.50 11.37
C THR A 166 3.58 13.91 10.93
N GLY A 167 4.48 14.69 10.34
CA GLY A 167 4.24 16.11 10.01
C GLY A 167 4.40 17.08 11.18
N GLY A 168 4.56 16.59 12.41
CA GLY A 168 4.82 17.43 13.58
C GLY A 168 6.20 18.08 13.56
N ALA A 169 6.33 19.22 14.24
CA ALA A 169 7.58 19.98 14.30
C ALA A 169 8.65 19.27 15.15
N ILE A 170 9.81 18.98 14.54
CA ILE A 170 10.96 18.31 15.20
C ILE A 170 12.16 19.27 15.34
N ALA A 171 12.01 20.55 14.97
CA ALA A 171 13.10 21.52 14.91
C ALA A 171 13.79 21.72 16.28
N GLY A 172 15.13 21.72 16.29
CA GLY A 172 15.95 22.00 17.47
C GLY A 172 16.27 20.80 18.38
N ARG A 173 15.86 19.57 18.02
CA ARG A 173 16.13 18.34 18.80
C ARG A 173 17.03 17.39 18.03
N GLY A 174 18.10 16.90 18.66
CA GLY A 174 18.94 15.82 18.14
C GLY A 174 18.52 14.47 18.71
N ALA A 175 18.58 13.41 17.91
CA ALA A 175 18.23 12.06 18.32
C ALA A 175 19.39 11.07 18.12
N ASP A 176 19.56 10.16 19.07
CA ASP A 176 20.41 8.96 18.95
C ASP A 176 19.62 7.79 18.36
N LEU A 177 18.30 7.77 18.60
CA LEU A 177 17.37 6.81 18.01
C LEU A 177 16.11 7.54 17.53
N PHE A 178 15.74 7.30 16.29
CA PHE A 178 14.46 7.74 15.73
C PHE A 178 13.60 6.52 15.40
N ILE A 179 12.45 6.42 16.05
CA ILE A 179 11.48 5.33 15.82
C ILE A 179 10.29 5.91 15.07
N ILE A 180 9.94 5.32 13.92
CA ILE A 180 8.80 5.72 13.10
C ILE A 180 7.87 4.50 12.99
N ASP A 181 6.68 4.57 13.59
CA ASP A 181 5.73 3.47 13.67
C ASP A 181 4.42 3.82 12.96
N ASP A 182 4.15 3.11 11.86
CA ASP A 182 3.04 3.33 10.93
C ASP A 182 2.86 4.83 10.61
N PRO A 183 3.74 5.42 9.76
CA PRO A 183 3.69 6.86 9.48
C PRO A 183 2.47 7.28 8.63
N HIS A 184 1.77 6.31 8.03
CA HIS A 184 0.62 6.50 7.15
C HIS A 184 -0.65 5.94 7.81
N SER A 185 -1.75 6.67 7.68
CA SER A 185 -3.10 6.14 7.93
C SER A 185 -3.67 5.44 6.70
N GLU A 186 -4.78 4.73 6.89
CA GLU A 186 -5.55 4.15 5.78
C GLU A 186 -6.00 5.22 4.77
N GLN A 187 -6.32 6.43 5.24
CA GLN A 187 -6.72 7.54 4.37
C GLN A 187 -5.54 8.11 3.59
N ASP A 188 -4.36 8.23 4.22
CA ASP A 188 -3.15 8.72 3.54
C ASP A 188 -2.69 7.77 2.45
N ALA A 189 -2.84 6.46 2.68
CA ALA A 189 -2.49 5.43 1.70
C ALA A 189 -3.23 5.60 0.37
N MET A 190 -4.41 6.23 0.38
CA MET A 190 -5.21 6.52 -0.81
C MET A 190 -4.85 7.88 -1.45
N SER A 191 -4.04 8.71 -0.79
CA SER A 191 -3.69 10.05 -1.23
C SER A 191 -2.22 10.15 -1.62
N LYS A 192 -1.95 10.36 -2.91
CA LYS A 192 -0.58 10.58 -3.40
C LYS A 192 0.11 11.74 -2.66
N VAL A 193 -0.62 12.81 -2.40
CA VAL A 193 -0.12 14.00 -1.68
C VAL A 193 0.31 13.64 -0.26
N ALA A 194 -0.50 12.87 0.48
CA ALA A 194 -0.15 12.49 1.85
C ALA A 194 1.10 11.59 1.90
N LEU A 195 1.26 10.68 0.92
CA LEU A 195 2.47 9.86 0.80
C LEU A 195 3.71 10.71 0.46
N ASP A 196 3.56 11.73 -0.39
CA ASP A 196 4.61 12.71 -0.69
C ASP A 196 5.00 13.51 0.56
N ASP A 197 4.02 14.07 1.27
CA ASP A 197 4.22 14.86 2.49
C ASP A 197 4.95 14.07 3.59
N ALA A 198 4.58 12.81 3.79
CA ALA A 198 5.25 11.93 4.76
C ALA A 198 6.71 11.67 4.41
N TYR A 199 7.02 11.54 3.11
CA TYR A 199 8.39 11.37 2.64
C TYR A 199 9.21 12.67 2.75
N GLU A 200 8.62 13.82 2.43
CA GLU A 200 9.24 15.13 2.64
C GLU A 200 9.49 15.41 4.13
N TRP A 201 8.53 15.05 4.99
CA TRP A 201 8.71 15.10 6.43
C TRP A 201 9.88 14.22 6.88
N TYR A 202 10.00 12.99 6.38
CA TYR A 202 11.11 12.09 6.69
C TYR A 202 12.49 12.70 6.31
N THR A 203 12.60 13.22 5.08
CA THR A 203 13.86 13.74 4.55
C THR A 203 14.28 15.07 5.18
N SER A 204 13.32 15.91 5.56
CA SER A 204 13.57 17.22 6.19
C SER A 204 13.69 17.17 7.72
N GLY A 205 13.01 16.22 8.37
CA GLY A 205 12.96 16.08 9.82
C GLY A 205 13.87 14.96 10.32
N PRO A 206 13.37 13.72 10.47
CA PRO A 206 14.11 12.59 11.04
C PRO A 206 15.54 12.44 10.53
N ARG A 207 15.76 12.52 9.21
CA ARG A 207 17.10 12.30 8.64
C ARG A 207 18.11 13.41 8.95
N GLN A 208 17.68 14.67 9.05
CA GLN A 208 18.56 15.81 9.37
C GLN A 208 18.81 15.96 10.87
N ARG A 209 17.95 15.38 11.72
CA ARG A 209 18.01 15.49 13.19
C ARG A 209 18.78 14.36 13.86
N LEU A 210 19.18 13.36 13.08
CA LEU A 210 19.94 12.23 13.58
C LEU A 210 21.39 12.62 13.85
N GLN A 211 21.88 12.34 15.05
CA GLN A 211 23.28 12.58 15.40
C GLN A 211 24.22 11.60 14.69
N PRO A 212 25.51 11.93 14.52
CA PRO A 212 26.50 10.97 14.04
C PRO A 212 26.47 9.67 14.86
N GLY A 213 26.22 8.56 14.20
CA GLY A 213 26.09 7.24 14.85
C GLY A 213 24.67 6.86 15.24
N GLY A 214 23.70 7.77 15.15
CA GLY A 214 22.30 7.48 15.49
C GLY A 214 21.64 6.48 14.54
N ALA A 215 20.61 5.81 15.05
CA ALA A 215 19.83 4.81 14.35
C ALA A 215 18.43 5.30 13.99
N ILE A 216 17.89 4.85 12.86
CA ILE A 216 16.49 5.01 12.48
C ILE A 216 15.88 3.62 12.35
N VAL A 217 14.76 3.43 13.05
CA VAL A 217 13.93 2.22 12.98
C VAL A 217 12.57 2.62 12.45
N ILE A 218 12.20 2.09 11.30
CA ILE A 218 10.88 2.24 10.72
C ILE A 218 10.18 0.91 10.89
N VAL A 219 9.02 0.92 11.52
CA VAL A 219 8.11 -0.24 11.54
C VAL A 219 6.81 0.18 10.91
N MET A 220 6.36 -0.55 9.90
CA MET A 220 5.06 -0.25 9.30
C MET A 220 4.44 -1.42 8.56
N THR A 221 3.13 -1.35 8.43
CA THR A 221 2.38 -2.16 7.47
C THR A 221 2.52 -1.54 6.08
N ARG A 222 2.81 -2.32 5.03
CA ARG A 222 2.88 -1.79 3.66
C ARG A 222 1.50 -1.38 3.15
N TRP A 223 1.48 -0.28 2.40
CA TRP A 223 0.26 0.31 1.84
C TRP A 223 0.31 0.41 0.31
N SER A 224 1.46 0.81 -0.24
CA SER A 224 1.64 0.96 -1.67
C SER A 224 3.12 0.94 -2.05
N ILE A 225 3.43 0.87 -3.35
CA ILE A 225 4.80 1.06 -3.82
C ILE A 225 5.34 2.48 -3.59
N LYS A 226 4.45 3.46 -3.32
CA LYS A 226 4.78 4.88 -3.09
C LYS A 226 4.84 5.23 -1.61
N ASP A 227 4.58 4.28 -0.71
CA ASP A 227 4.70 4.45 0.73
C ASP A 227 6.16 4.72 1.17
N LEU A 228 6.34 4.99 2.47
CA LEU A 228 7.64 5.45 2.98
C LEU A 228 8.73 4.38 2.75
N THR A 229 8.44 3.11 3.04
CA THR A 229 9.36 2.00 2.72
C THR A 229 9.67 1.98 1.23
N GLY A 230 8.65 2.00 0.36
CA GLY A 230 8.83 1.89 -1.09
C GLY A 230 9.77 2.97 -1.64
N ARG A 231 9.64 4.21 -1.14
CA ARG A 231 10.53 5.31 -1.52
C ARG A 231 11.94 5.15 -0.99
N LEU A 232 12.11 4.79 0.27
CA LEU A 232 13.44 4.64 0.89
C LEU A 232 14.24 3.49 0.27
N VAL A 233 13.58 2.37 -0.05
CA VAL A 233 14.19 1.25 -0.78
C VAL A 233 14.59 1.68 -2.19
N LYS A 234 13.75 2.47 -2.88
CA LYS A 234 14.08 3.04 -4.19
C LYS A 234 15.24 4.03 -4.14
N ASP A 235 15.36 4.82 -3.08
CA ASP A 235 16.48 5.76 -2.93
C ASP A 235 17.79 5.05 -2.58
N MET A 236 17.73 4.00 -1.76
CA MET A 236 18.89 3.17 -1.46
C MET A 236 19.49 2.55 -2.73
N SER A 237 18.66 2.12 -3.68
CA SER A 237 19.14 1.53 -4.94
C SER A 237 19.69 2.55 -5.96
N ARG A 238 19.41 3.85 -5.78
CA ARG A 238 19.91 4.90 -6.67
C ARG A 238 21.38 5.25 -6.45
N SER A 239 21.90 5.10 -5.23
CA SER A 239 23.28 5.48 -4.90
C SER A 239 23.77 4.78 -3.64
N GLU A 240 25.00 4.29 -3.66
CA GLU A 240 25.69 3.74 -2.47
C GLU A 240 25.96 4.80 -1.40
N GLN A 241 25.93 6.09 -1.76
CA GLN A 241 26.09 7.20 -0.79
C GLN A 241 24.83 7.45 0.02
N ASN A 242 23.67 6.90 -0.40
CA ASN A 242 22.44 6.99 0.36
C ASN A 242 22.45 6.02 1.54
N ASP A 243 21.54 6.26 2.48
CA ASP A 243 21.36 5.37 3.63
C ASP A 243 21.07 3.94 3.16
N GLN A 244 21.92 3.01 3.57
CA GLN A 244 21.76 1.58 3.29
C GLN A 244 20.90 0.96 4.37
N TRP A 245 19.68 0.55 3.99
CA TRP A 245 18.67 -0.02 4.88
C TRP A 245 18.75 -1.53 4.92
N GLU A 246 18.72 -2.09 6.12
CA GLU A 246 18.32 -3.48 6.29
C GLU A 246 16.79 -3.54 6.35
N VAL A 247 16.18 -4.31 5.44
CA VAL A 247 14.73 -4.47 5.36
C VAL A 247 14.35 -5.87 5.79
N ILE A 248 13.52 -5.98 6.83
CA ILE A 248 12.94 -7.23 7.31
C ILE A 248 11.47 -7.22 6.89
N GLU A 249 11.15 -7.97 5.84
CA GLU A 249 9.78 -8.13 5.34
C GLU A 249 9.22 -9.48 5.78
N LEU A 250 8.09 -9.45 6.48
CA LEU A 250 7.47 -10.63 7.06
C LEU A 250 6.02 -10.74 6.57
N PRO A 251 5.72 -11.59 5.58
CA PRO A 251 4.34 -11.82 5.15
C PRO A 251 3.57 -12.60 6.22
N ALA A 252 2.25 -12.43 6.29
CA ALA A 252 1.39 -13.18 7.21
C ALA A 252 1.43 -14.69 6.95
N ILE A 253 1.54 -15.07 5.68
CA ILE A 253 1.72 -16.46 5.23
C ILE A 253 3.08 -16.53 4.52
N LEU A 254 3.96 -17.40 4.99
CA LEU A 254 5.28 -17.61 4.43
C LEU A 254 5.20 -18.36 3.09
N PRO A 255 6.25 -18.33 2.25
CA PRO A 255 6.30 -19.13 1.01
C PRO A 255 6.11 -20.64 1.23
N SER A 256 6.36 -21.15 2.45
CA SER A 256 6.07 -22.53 2.82
C SER A 256 4.57 -22.86 2.94
N GLY A 257 3.71 -21.84 3.01
CA GLY A 257 2.28 -21.95 3.31
C GLY A 257 1.96 -21.81 4.80
N ASP A 258 2.97 -21.78 5.67
CA ASP A 258 2.75 -21.63 7.11
C ASP A 258 2.49 -20.18 7.51
N ALA A 259 1.71 -19.98 8.57
CA ALA A 259 1.59 -18.67 9.21
C ALA A 259 2.96 -18.22 9.74
N VAL A 260 3.25 -16.91 9.69
CA VAL A 260 4.49 -16.34 10.25
C VAL A 260 4.53 -16.39 11.79
N TRP A 261 3.36 -16.53 12.41
CA TRP A 261 3.21 -16.68 13.85
C TRP A 261 2.23 -17.81 14.20
N PRO A 262 2.61 -19.07 13.94
CA PRO A 262 1.71 -20.22 14.09
C PRO A 262 1.29 -20.46 15.54
N GLU A 263 2.08 -19.99 16.53
CA GLU A 263 1.75 -20.08 17.95
C GLU A 263 0.59 -19.17 18.38
N TYR A 264 0.20 -18.19 17.55
CA TYR A 264 -0.88 -17.23 17.85
C TYR A 264 -1.97 -17.18 16.77
N TRP A 265 -1.58 -17.15 15.49
CA TRP A 265 -2.48 -17.11 14.35
C TRP A 265 -2.49 -18.47 13.66
N LYS A 266 -3.65 -19.13 13.66
CA LYS A 266 -3.82 -20.33 12.86
C LYS A 266 -3.97 -19.97 11.38
N ILE A 267 -3.57 -20.86 10.49
CA ILE A 267 -3.61 -20.60 9.05
C ILE A 267 -5.04 -20.35 8.57
N GLU A 268 -6.02 -21.08 9.13
CA GLU A 268 -7.44 -20.95 8.76
C GLU A 268 -8.01 -19.58 9.13
N GLU A 269 -7.51 -18.96 10.21
CA GLU A 269 -7.92 -17.62 10.63
C GLU A 269 -7.37 -16.55 9.66
N LEU A 270 -6.11 -16.72 9.22
CA LEU A 270 -5.51 -15.86 8.20
C LEU A 270 -6.22 -15.99 6.86
N GLU A 271 -6.61 -17.20 6.46
CA GLU A 271 -7.42 -17.43 5.26
C GLU A 271 -8.81 -16.78 5.37
N GLY A 272 -9.43 -16.83 6.55
CA GLY A 272 -10.68 -16.11 6.82
C GLY A 272 -10.54 -14.59 6.65
N ILE A 273 -9.44 -14.01 7.15
CA ILE A 273 -9.13 -12.57 6.95
C ILE A 273 -8.90 -12.28 5.47
N LYS A 274 -8.15 -13.14 4.76
CA LYS A 274 -7.91 -13.02 3.33
C LYS A 274 -9.21 -12.99 2.52
N ALA A 275 -10.14 -13.89 2.84
CA ALA A 275 -11.46 -13.95 2.22
C ALA A 275 -12.29 -12.69 2.53
N ALA A 276 -12.28 -12.22 3.79
CA ALA A 276 -13.00 -11.01 4.19
C ALA A 276 -12.48 -9.74 3.49
N LEU A 277 -11.18 -9.69 3.19
CA LEU A 277 -10.54 -8.62 2.42
C LEU A 277 -10.65 -8.81 0.89
N GLY A 278 -11.43 -9.80 0.44
CA GLY A 278 -11.74 -10.03 -0.97
C GLY A 278 -10.60 -10.60 -1.80
N ASN A 279 -9.61 -11.26 -1.17
CA ASN A 279 -8.37 -11.70 -1.85
C ASN A 279 -7.67 -10.58 -2.64
N GLY A 280 -7.85 -9.33 -2.19
CA GLY A 280 -7.53 -8.16 -2.99
C GLY A 280 -6.27 -7.41 -2.56
N PRO A 281 -6.07 -6.20 -3.11
CA PRO A 281 -4.95 -5.30 -2.88
C PRO A 281 -4.55 -5.13 -1.41
N LYS A 282 -5.56 -4.95 -0.55
CA LYS A 282 -5.35 -4.74 0.88
C LYS A 282 -4.68 -5.95 1.55
N TRP A 283 -4.97 -7.17 1.09
CA TRP A 283 -4.33 -8.38 1.60
C TRP A 283 -2.85 -8.45 1.20
N PHE A 284 -2.54 -8.25 -0.07
CA PHE A 284 -1.16 -8.36 -0.55
C PHE A 284 -0.25 -7.25 0.00
N ALA A 285 -0.74 -6.01 0.00
CA ALA A 285 -0.04 -4.90 0.64
C ALA A 285 0.10 -5.13 2.16
N GLN A 286 -1.00 -5.21 2.90
CA GLN A 286 -0.93 -5.13 4.36
C GLN A 286 -0.59 -6.42 5.04
N TYR A 287 -0.94 -7.59 4.48
CA TYR A 287 -0.67 -8.87 5.11
C TYR A 287 0.55 -9.54 4.50
N MET A 288 0.69 -9.54 3.18
CA MET A 288 1.85 -10.16 2.51
C MET A 288 3.07 -9.23 2.38
N GLN A 289 2.96 -7.95 2.79
CA GLN A 289 4.01 -6.94 2.67
C GLN A 289 4.51 -6.68 1.24
N ASN A 290 3.71 -7.06 0.23
CA ASN A 290 4.08 -6.99 -1.18
C ASN A 290 3.03 -6.19 -1.96
N PRO A 291 3.01 -4.85 -1.83
CA PRO A 291 2.12 -4.02 -2.62
C PRO A 291 2.55 -4.07 -4.10
N THR A 292 1.67 -4.47 -5.01
CA THR A 292 1.95 -4.46 -6.45
C THR A 292 1.43 -3.19 -7.13
N ALA A 293 2.03 -2.82 -8.27
CA ALA A 293 1.56 -1.68 -9.06
C ALA A 293 0.20 -1.95 -9.73
N GLU A 294 -0.16 -3.22 -9.91
CA GLU A 294 -1.43 -3.71 -10.47
C GLU A 294 -2.63 -3.55 -9.55
N GLU A 295 -2.41 -3.45 -8.24
CA GLU A 295 -3.46 -3.60 -7.25
C GLU A 295 -4.31 -2.34 -7.01
N GLY A 296 -3.98 -1.22 -7.68
CA GLY A 296 -4.88 -0.06 -7.78
C GLY A 296 -5.70 -0.04 -9.07
N ALA A 297 -5.47 -1.00 -9.98
CA ALA A 297 -6.06 -1.02 -11.31
C ALA A 297 -7.57 -1.16 -11.23
N LEU A 298 -8.30 -0.18 -11.76
CA LEU A 298 -9.76 -0.31 -11.91
C LEU A 298 -10.14 -1.32 -13.00
N ILE A 299 -9.21 -1.60 -13.92
CA ILE A 299 -9.34 -2.62 -14.98
C ILE A 299 -8.04 -3.41 -15.00
N LYS A 300 -8.11 -4.72 -14.71
CA LYS A 300 -6.93 -5.59 -14.64
C LYS A 300 -6.52 -6.12 -16.01
N ARG A 301 -5.22 -6.43 -16.18
CA ARG A 301 -4.69 -7.08 -17.40
C ARG A 301 -5.41 -8.40 -17.71
N GLU A 302 -5.63 -9.21 -16.68
CA GLU A 302 -6.26 -10.54 -16.76
C GLU A 302 -7.74 -10.53 -17.20
N TRP A 303 -8.40 -9.38 -17.15
CA TRP A 303 -9.82 -9.25 -17.55
C TRP A 303 -10.00 -9.10 -19.06
N TRP A 304 -8.94 -8.73 -19.78
CA TRP A 304 -8.98 -8.59 -21.23
C TRP A 304 -8.94 -9.96 -21.91
N GLN A 305 -9.92 -10.24 -22.77
CA GLN A 305 -9.93 -11.45 -23.58
C GLN A 305 -9.03 -11.28 -24.81
N GLU A 306 -8.26 -12.31 -25.15
CA GLU A 306 -7.36 -12.26 -26.31
C GLU A 306 -8.02 -12.81 -27.57
N TRP A 307 -8.07 -11.97 -28.60
CA TRP A 307 -8.46 -12.35 -29.94
C TRP A 307 -7.22 -12.82 -30.72
N LYS A 308 -7.12 -14.13 -30.93
CA LYS A 308 -5.94 -14.78 -31.53
C LYS A 308 -5.98 -14.88 -33.05
N GLU A 309 -7.12 -14.58 -33.66
CA GLU A 309 -7.26 -14.64 -35.11
C GLU A 309 -6.65 -13.42 -35.78
N LYS A 310 -6.07 -13.62 -36.97
CA LYS A 310 -5.38 -12.55 -37.71
C LYS A 310 -6.29 -11.42 -38.19
N ARG A 311 -7.60 -11.67 -38.27
CA ARG A 311 -8.59 -10.68 -38.68
C ARG A 311 -9.54 -10.43 -37.50
N PRO A 312 -9.94 -9.17 -37.27
CA PRO A 312 -10.97 -8.88 -36.28
C PRO A 312 -12.29 -9.56 -36.69
N PRO A 313 -13.20 -9.81 -35.72
CA PRO A 313 -14.53 -10.32 -36.02
C PRO A 313 -15.33 -9.29 -36.83
N GLU A 314 -16.36 -9.76 -37.52
CA GLU A 314 -17.34 -8.87 -38.14
C GLU A 314 -18.07 -8.10 -37.03
N CYS A 315 -17.96 -6.77 -37.06
CA CYS A 315 -18.56 -5.89 -36.07
C CYS A 315 -19.84 -5.27 -36.64
N GLU A 316 -20.91 -5.24 -35.85
CA GLU A 316 -22.19 -4.65 -36.27
C GLU A 316 -22.24 -3.12 -36.11
N TYR A 317 -21.41 -2.59 -35.21
CA TYR A 317 -21.36 -1.15 -34.93
C TYR A 317 -19.98 -0.73 -34.44
N ILE A 318 -19.39 0.26 -35.09
CA ILE A 318 -18.02 0.74 -34.83
C ILE A 318 -18.06 2.16 -34.27
N ILE A 319 -17.37 2.35 -33.14
CA ILE A 319 -17.18 3.65 -32.51
C ILE A 319 -15.71 4.01 -32.52
N GLN A 320 -15.43 5.25 -32.90
CA GLN A 320 -14.14 5.89 -32.72
C GLN A 320 -14.21 6.92 -31.60
N SER A 321 -13.36 6.82 -30.59
CA SER A 321 -13.34 7.75 -29.44
C SER A 321 -12.02 8.50 -29.35
N TYR A 322 -12.11 9.82 -29.31
CA TYR A 322 -10.95 10.70 -29.34
C TYR A 322 -10.83 11.44 -27.99
N ASP A 323 -9.71 11.22 -27.31
CA ASP A 323 -9.24 12.08 -26.24
C ASP A 323 -8.17 13.03 -26.81
N THR A 324 -8.39 14.34 -26.68
CA THR A 324 -7.56 15.34 -27.36
C THR A 324 -6.95 16.32 -26.38
N ALA A 325 -5.63 16.49 -26.47
CA ALA A 325 -4.89 17.46 -25.69
C ALA A 325 -4.55 18.72 -26.51
N PHE A 326 -4.53 19.87 -25.83
CA PHE A 326 -4.16 21.15 -26.45
C PHE A 326 -2.69 21.48 -26.18
N LEU A 327 -1.82 21.45 -27.21
CA LEU A 327 -0.44 21.90 -27.10
C LEU A 327 -0.37 23.43 -26.93
N ARG A 328 0.12 23.89 -25.77
CA ARG A 328 0.52 25.30 -25.55
C ARG A 328 1.95 25.45 -25.03
N THR A 329 2.57 24.40 -24.53
CA THR A 329 3.93 24.39 -23.95
C THR A 329 4.62 23.04 -24.20
N GLU A 330 5.95 22.98 -24.05
CA GLU A 330 6.81 21.79 -24.25
C GLU A 330 6.47 20.59 -23.33
N THR A 331 5.50 20.75 -22.42
CA THR A 331 4.99 19.76 -21.45
C THR A 331 3.57 19.28 -21.79
N ALA A 332 3.17 19.25 -23.06
CA ALA A 332 1.79 18.92 -23.42
C ALA A 332 1.42 17.44 -23.24
N ASP A 333 0.15 17.22 -22.89
CA ASP A 333 -0.51 15.92 -22.76
C ASP A 333 -0.67 15.25 -24.14
N TYR A 334 -0.87 13.93 -24.17
CA TYR A 334 -0.99 13.17 -25.42
C TYR A 334 -2.40 13.29 -26.00
N SER A 335 -2.54 13.09 -27.32
CA SER A 335 -3.85 12.81 -27.93
C SER A 335 -3.95 11.32 -28.23
N ALA A 336 -5.10 10.74 -27.92
CA ALA A 336 -5.37 9.32 -28.05
C ALA A 336 -6.65 9.07 -28.85
N ILE A 337 -6.57 8.18 -29.83
CA ILE A 337 -7.70 7.72 -30.64
C ILE A 337 -7.80 6.21 -30.48
N THR A 338 -8.96 5.71 -30.06
CA THR A 338 -9.24 4.26 -30.03
C THR A 338 -10.46 3.93 -30.88
N THR A 339 -10.39 2.83 -31.62
CA THR A 339 -11.49 2.30 -32.43
C THR A 339 -12.00 1.01 -31.79
N TRP A 340 -13.30 0.91 -31.60
CA TRP A 340 -13.97 -0.19 -30.94
C TRP A 340 -15.10 -0.72 -31.81
N GLY A 341 -15.34 -2.02 -31.77
CA GLY A 341 -16.46 -2.67 -32.45
C GLY A 341 -17.28 -3.51 -31.49
N VAL A 342 -18.60 -3.57 -31.72
CA VAL A 342 -19.48 -4.56 -31.07
C VAL A 342 -19.67 -5.75 -32.00
N PHE A 343 -19.58 -6.96 -31.43
CA PHE A 343 -19.77 -8.21 -32.17
C PHE A 343 -20.40 -9.28 -31.29
N TYR A 344 -20.93 -10.33 -31.91
CA TYR A 344 -21.56 -11.45 -31.23
C TYR A 344 -20.69 -12.70 -31.42
N PRO A 345 -19.87 -13.08 -30.42
CA PRO A 345 -19.04 -14.28 -30.53
C PRO A 345 -19.94 -15.51 -30.63
N HIS A 346 -19.69 -16.35 -31.64
CA HIS A 346 -20.44 -17.59 -31.83
C HIS A 346 -19.48 -18.78 -32.01
N GLY A 347 -19.82 -19.90 -31.40
CA GLY A 347 -19.03 -21.12 -31.42
C GLY A 347 -17.92 -21.14 -30.39
N ARG A 348 -16.91 -21.98 -30.62
CA ARG A 348 -15.80 -22.17 -29.68
C ARG A 348 -14.68 -21.18 -29.97
N ILE A 349 -14.39 -20.30 -29.00
CA ILE A 349 -13.27 -19.35 -29.06
C ILE A 349 -12.38 -19.62 -27.85
N GLY A 350 -11.17 -20.14 -28.12
CA GLY A 350 -10.30 -20.68 -27.07
C GLY A 350 -10.93 -21.89 -26.37
N GLU A 351 -11.00 -21.82 -25.04
CA GLU A 351 -11.59 -22.87 -24.20
C GLU A 351 -13.11 -22.69 -23.97
N ASN A 352 -13.64 -21.51 -24.29
CA ASN A 352 -15.03 -21.14 -24.02
C ASN A 352 -15.92 -21.34 -25.24
N PHE A 353 -17.21 -21.59 -24.98
CA PHE A 353 -18.25 -21.70 -26.00
C PHE A 353 -19.21 -20.53 -25.88
N TYR A 354 -19.49 -19.87 -27.00
CA TYR A 354 -20.38 -18.72 -27.10
C TYR A 354 -21.56 -19.06 -28.03
N ASP A 355 -22.77 -18.69 -27.61
CA ASP A 355 -24.02 -18.95 -28.33
C ASP A 355 -24.38 -17.88 -29.37
N GLY A 356 -23.68 -16.75 -29.37
CA GLY A 356 -23.95 -15.61 -30.25
C GLY A 356 -25.10 -14.71 -29.77
N GLU A 357 -25.63 -14.91 -28.56
CA GLU A 357 -26.77 -14.13 -28.07
C GLU A 357 -26.34 -12.83 -27.34
N VAL A 358 -25.15 -12.84 -26.73
CA VAL A 358 -24.63 -11.72 -25.95
C VAL A 358 -23.64 -10.91 -26.79
N ALA A 359 -23.78 -9.59 -26.76
CA ALA A 359 -22.87 -8.66 -27.42
C ALA A 359 -21.56 -8.50 -26.63
N HIS A 360 -20.42 -8.54 -27.32
CA HIS A 360 -19.09 -8.29 -26.78
C HIS A 360 -18.45 -7.09 -27.48
N LEU A 361 -17.46 -6.47 -26.83
CA LEU A 361 -16.66 -5.40 -27.41
C LEU A 361 -15.28 -5.90 -27.81
N ILE A 362 -14.75 -5.40 -28.92
CA ILE A 362 -13.36 -5.61 -29.31
C ILE A 362 -12.68 -4.28 -29.62
N LEU A 363 -11.44 -4.13 -29.14
CA LEU A 363 -10.55 -3.05 -29.54
C LEU A 363 -10.00 -3.35 -30.94
N LEU A 364 -10.28 -2.49 -31.92
CA LEU A 364 -9.89 -2.67 -33.32
C LEU A 364 -8.61 -1.92 -33.68
N ASP A 365 -8.38 -0.76 -33.07
CA ASP A 365 -7.21 0.09 -33.34
C ASP A 365 -6.93 1.05 -32.17
N SER A 366 -5.68 1.47 -32.02
CA SER A 366 -5.28 2.52 -31.09
C SER A 366 -4.09 3.31 -31.59
N VAL A 367 -4.20 4.64 -31.55
CA VAL A 367 -3.10 5.55 -31.88
C VAL A 367 -2.98 6.61 -30.79
N LYS A 368 -1.78 6.75 -30.22
CA LYS A 368 -1.43 7.75 -29.21
C LYS A 368 -0.19 8.52 -29.65
N SER A 369 -0.28 9.86 -29.71
CA SER A 369 0.89 10.71 -29.97
C SER A 369 0.67 12.16 -29.58
N ARG A 370 1.70 12.98 -29.73
CA ARG A 370 1.61 14.44 -29.60
C ARG A 370 1.51 15.04 -30.99
N TRP A 371 0.31 15.51 -31.33
CA TRP A 371 0.03 16.11 -32.63
C TRP A 371 -0.37 17.56 -32.47
N GLU A 372 0.22 18.42 -33.29
CA GLU A 372 -0.34 19.75 -33.50
C GLU A 372 -1.71 19.63 -34.17
N PHE A 373 -2.57 20.63 -34.00
CA PHE A 373 -3.95 20.56 -34.46
C PHE A 373 -4.14 20.16 -35.96
N PRO A 374 -3.33 20.66 -36.93
CA PRO A 374 -3.43 20.22 -38.31
C PRO A 374 -3.12 18.73 -38.51
N GLU A 375 -2.13 18.20 -37.77
CA GLU A 375 -1.74 16.79 -37.82
C GLU A 375 -2.82 15.91 -37.18
N LEU A 376 -3.37 16.32 -36.04
CA LEU A 376 -4.48 15.64 -35.38
C LEU A 376 -5.70 15.54 -36.31
N LYS A 377 -6.04 16.62 -37.02
CA LYS A 377 -7.13 16.62 -38.01
C LYS A 377 -6.86 15.63 -39.14
N GLN A 378 -5.65 15.62 -39.69
CA GLN A 378 -5.29 14.67 -40.74
C GLN A 378 -5.37 13.23 -40.25
N LYS A 379 -4.87 12.95 -39.04
CA LYS A 379 -4.93 11.61 -38.45
C LYS A 379 -6.35 11.13 -38.17
N ALA A 380 -7.20 12.01 -37.66
CA ALA A 380 -8.62 11.72 -37.49
C ALA A 380 -9.29 11.35 -38.83
N LEU A 381 -8.94 12.05 -39.91
CA LEU A 381 -9.45 11.77 -41.24
C LEU A 381 -8.96 10.42 -41.79
N ASP A 382 -7.65 10.17 -41.72
CA ASP A 382 -7.05 8.92 -42.17
C ASP A 382 -7.71 7.71 -41.47
N LEU A 383 -7.91 7.81 -40.15
CA LEU A 383 -8.55 6.75 -39.36
C LEU A 383 -10.05 6.62 -39.63
N TYR A 384 -10.75 7.72 -39.90
CA TYR A 384 -12.17 7.68 -40.26
C TYR A 384 -12.37 7.02 -41.63
N GLU A 385 -11.55 7.37 -42.63
CA GLU A 385 -11.61 6.78 -43.97
C GLU A 385 -11.21 5.30 -43.96
N HIS A 386 -10.29 4.90 -43.08
CA HIS A 386 -9.86 3.51 -42.98
C HIS A 386 -10.92 2.59 -42.35
N TRP A 387 -11.54 3.04 -41.26
CA TRP A 387 -12.45 2.22 -40.45
C TRP A 387 -13.94 2.46 -40.74
N GLU A 388 -14.29 3.55 -41.43
CA GLU A 388 -15.65 3.98 -41.71
C GLU A 388 -16.61 3.85 -40.49
N PRO A 389 -16.26 4.43 -39.33
CA PRO A 389 -17.01 4.19 -38.09
C PRO A 389 -18.43 4.80 -38.16
N ASP A 390 -19.40 4.09 -37.57
CA ASP A 390 -20.79 4.55 -37.47
C ASP A 390 -20.93 5.81 -36.61
N THR A 391 -20.02 6.01 -35.65
CA THR A 391 -19.99 7.20 -34.81
C THR A 391 -18.59 7.56 -34.37
N VAL A 392 -18.28 8.86 -34.46
CA VAL A 392 -17.08 9.46 -33.87
C VAL A 392 -17.49 10.21 -32.60
N ILE A 393 -16.78 9.97 -31.50
CA ILE A 393 -17.00 10.59 -30.20
C ILE A 393 -15.79 11.43 -29.84
N ILE A 394 -16.01 12.70 -29.52
CA ILE A 394 -14.94 13.62 -29.12
C ILE A 394 -15.35 14.33 -27.83
N GLU A 395 -14.45 14.38 -26.85
CA GLU A 395 -14.68 15.19 -25.65
C GLU A 395 -14.78 16.68 -26.02
N ALA A 396 -15.85 17.35 -25.59
CA ALA A 396 -16.10 18.77 -25.89
C ALA A 396 -15.26 19.72 -25.01
N LYS A 397 -13.93 19.53 -24.99
CA LYS A 397 -12.96 20.29 -24.19
C LYS A 397 -11.69 20.58 -25.00
N GLY A 398 -11.03 21.70 -24.72
CA GLY A 398 -9.74 22.04 -25.34
C GLY A 398 -9.77 21.99 -26.88
N SER A 399 -8.90 21.16 -27.45
CA SER A 399 -8.77 20.88 -28.89
C SER A 399 -9.91 20.07 -29.50
N GLY A 400 -10.76 19.43 -28.68
CA GLY A 400 -11.87 18.60 -29.16
C GLY A 400 -12.98 19.44 -29.80
N THR A 401 -13.27 20.62 -29.24
CA THR A 401 -14.27 21.56 -29.79
C THR A 401 -13.96 22.02 -31.22
N PRO A 402 -12.75 22.55 -31.53
CA PRO A 402 -12.41 22.92 -32.91
C PRO A 402 -12.31 21.70 -33.84
N LEU A 403 -11.85 20.54 -33.36
CA LEU A 403 -11.82 19.32 -34.16
C LEU A 403 -13.23 18.88 -34.58
N THR A 404 -14.19 18.85 -33.64
CA THR A 404 -15.60 18.58 -33.93
C THR A 404 -16.16 19.51 -34.99
N GLN A 405 -15.87 20.81 -34.91
CA GLN A 405 -16.36 21.78 -35.90
C GLN A 405 -15.81 21.50 -37.29
N GLU A 406 -14.52 21.17 -37.41
CA GLU A 406 -13.88 20.86 -38.69
C GLU A 406 -14.39 19.55 -39.29
N LEU A 407 -14.50 18.48 -38.50
CA LEU A 407 -15.01 17.18 -38.96
C LEU A 407 -16.49 17.27 -39.38
N ARG A 408 -17.32 18.04 -38.68
CA ARG A 408 -18.72 18.25 -39.09
C ARG A 408 -18.85 19.05 -40.39
N LYS A 409 -17.96 20.00 -40.67
CA LYS A 409 -17.96 20.78 -41.93
C LYS A 409 -17.76 19.90 -43.16
N ILE A 410 -17.01 18.81 -43.01
CA ILE A 410 -16.73 17.84 -44.07
C ILE A 410 -17.71 16.66 -44.08
N GLY A 411 -18.76 16.71 -43.24
CA GLY A 411 -19.86 15.74 -43.24
C GLY A 411 -19.71 14.57 -42.27
N ILE A 412 -18.68 14.55 -41.43
CA ILE A 412 -18.47 13.45 -40.46
C ILE A 412 -19.41 13.63 -39.26
N PRO A 413 -20.22 12.61 -38.91
CA PRO A 413 -21.17 12.68 -37.80
C PRO A 413 -20.44 12.52 -36.45
N VAL A 414 -19.97 13.64 -35.90
CA VAL A 414 -19.33 13.69 -34.58
C VAL A 414 -20.36 13.89 -33.47
N GLN A 415 -20.35 13.02 -32.47
CA GLN A 415 -21.06 13.16 -31.20
C GLN A 415 -20.12 13.75 -30.14
N ASN A 416 -20.61 14.75 -29.42
CA ASN A 416 -19.85 15.33 -28.32
C ASN A 416 -20.02 14.50 -27.06
N PHE A 417 -18.92 14.15 -26.42
CA PHE A 417 -18.93 13.63 -25.07
C PHE A 417 -18.75 14.77 -24.07
N THR A 418 -19.54 14.75 -23.00
CA THR A 418 -19.38 15.69 -21.88
C THR A 418 -19.61 14.89 -20.59
N PRO A 419 -18.61 14.82 -19.70
CA PRO A 419 -18.76 14.11 -18.43
C PRO A 419 -19.93 14.66 -17.61
N SER A 420 -20.71 13.79 -16.99
CA SER A 420 -21.77 14.17 -16.05
C SER A 420 -21.22 15.07 -14.93
N LYS A 421 -21.92 16.15 -14.58
CA LYS A 421 -21.48 17.08 -13.51
C LYS A 421 -21.18 16.30 -12.22
N GLY A 422 -19.92 16.33 -11.77
CA GLY A 422 -19.47 15.67 -10.54
C GLY A 422 -18.96 14.22 -10.71
N SER A 423 -18.99 13.64 -11.91
CA SER A 423 -18.32 12.36 -12.19
C SER A 423 -16.82 12.60 -12.38
N ASP A 424 -16.02 12.16 -11.42
CA ASP A 424 -14.56 12.09 -11.59
C ASP A 424 -14.19 10.95 -12.57
N LYS A 425 -12.92 10.95 -13.02
CA LYS A 425 -12.38 9.99 -14.01
C LYS A 425 -12.45 8.55 -13.49
N VAL A 426 -12.20 8.38 -12.19
CA VAL A 426 -12.31 7.10 -11.48
C VAL A 426 -13.74 6.54 -11.55
N ALA A 427 -14.77 7.36 -11.32
CA ALA A 427 -16.16 6.93 -11.44
C ALA A 427 -16.52 6.46 -12.87
N ARG A 428 -15.98 7.11 -13.91
CA ARG A 428 -16.20 6.70 -15.31
C ARG A 428 -15.61 5.33 -15.60
N VAL A 429 -14.38 5.09 -15.19
CA VAL A 429 -13.70 3.80 -15.39
C VAL A 429 -14.37 2.70 -14.57
N ASN A 430 -14.77 2.98 -13.32
CA ASN A 430 -15.56 2.04 -12.50
C ASN A 430 -16.88 1.63 -13.16
N ALA A 431 -17.52 2.52 -13.92
CA ALA A 431 -18.73 2.17 -14.67
C ALA A 431 -18.44 1.27 -15.88
N CYS A 432 -17.18 1.18 -16.34
CA CYS A 432 -16.75 0.24 -17.38
C CYS A 432 -16.30 -1.11 -16.78
N THR A 433 -15.74 -1.10 -15.57
CA THR A 433 -15.15 -2.29 -14.90
C THR A 433 -16.00 -3.57 -14.99
N PRO A 434 -17.33 -3.56 -14.76
CA PRO A 434 -18.12 -4.79 -14.82
C PRO A 434 -18.08 -5.52 -16.17
N LEU A 435 -17.91 -4.80 -17.29
CA LEU A 435 -17.80 -5.41 -18.63
C LEU A 435 -16.46 -6.12 -18.84
N PHE A 436 -15.39 -5.59 -18.24
CA PHE A 436 -14.09 -6.22 -18.29
C PHE A 436 -14.08 -7.45 -17.38
N GLU A 437 -14.59 -7.31 -16.15
CA GLU A 437 -14.67 -8.41 -15.18
C GLU A 437 -15.51 -9.60 -15.70
N SER A 438 -16.58 -9.32 -16.45
CA SER A 438 -17.42 -10.35 -17.09
C SER A 438 -16.78 -11.01 -18.32
N GLY A 439 -15.56 -10.62 -18.70
CA GLY A 439 -14.87 -11.14 -19.88
C GLY A 439 -15.53 -10.74 -21.21
N MET A 440 -16.23 -9.60 -21.24
CA MET A 440 -16.96 -9.15 -22.43
C MET A 440 -16.13 -8.25 -23.35
N VAL A 441 -14.90 -7.92 -22.97
CA VAL A 441 -14.03 -7.01 -23.73
C VAL A 441 -12.79 -7.74 -24.24
N TRP A 442 -12.52 -7.60 -25.54
CA TRP A 442 -11.48 -8.29 -26.27
C TRP A 442 -10.41 -7.34 -26.81
N LYS A 443 -9.18 -7.84 -26.96
CA LYS A 443 -8.07 -7.16 -27.67
C LYS A 443 -7.37 -8.11 -28.65
N PRO A 444 -6.78 -7.61 -29.74
CA PRO A 444 -5.87 -8.40 -30.57
C PRO A 444 -4.50 -8.57 -29.89
N ASP A 445 -3.73 -9.55 -30.36
CA ASP A 445 -2.32 -9.74 -29.98
C ASP A 445 -1.41 -8.78 -30.76
N GLU A 446 -1.58 -7.49 -30.49
CA GLU A 446 -0.82 -6.41 -31.13
C GLU A 446 -0.18 -5.51 -30.06
N PHE A 447 0.97 -4.91 -30.41
CA PHE A 447 1.74 -4.08 -29.48
C PHE A 447 0.95 -2.84 -29.03
N TRP A 448 0.29 -2.16 -29.97
CA TRP A 448 -0.54 -0.99 -29.68
C TRP A 448 -1.73 -1.34 -28.79
N ALA A 449 -2.28 -2.57 -28.89
CA ALA A 449 -3.39 -3.01 -28.05
C ALA A 449 -2.90 -3.28 -26.62
N THR A 450 -1.69 -3.81 -26.49
CA THR A 450 -1.02 -4.03 -25.21
C THR A 450 -0.78 -2.70 -24.49
N GLU A 451 -0.38 -1.64 -25.21
CA GLU A 451 -0.21 -0.30 -24.65
C GLU A 451 -1.50 0.21 -23.98
N VAL A 452 -2.67 0.01 -24.60
CA VAL A 452 -3.97 0.35 -23.99
C VAL A 452 -4.22 -0.42 -22.70
N VAL A 453 -3.93 -1.73 -22.69
CA VAL A 453 -4.12 -2.59 -21.52
C VAL A 453 -3.20 -2.16 -20.38
N GLU A 454 -1.94 -1.87 -20.68
CA GLU A 454 -0.94 -1.44 -19.70
C GLU A 454 -1.35 -0.11 -19.04
N GLU A 455 -1.83 0.86 -19.83
CA GLU A 455 -2.27 2.15 -19.31
C GLU A 455 -3.55 2.00 -18.46
N CYS A 456 -4.50 1.17 -18.88
CA CYS A 456 -5.70 0.84 -18.10
C CYS A 456 -5.36 0.12 -16.78
N ALA A 457 -4.38 -0.80 -16.82
CA ALA A 457 -3.92 -1.54 -15.64
C ALA A 457 -3.04 -0.70 -14.70
N ALA A 458 -2.50 0.43 -15.16
CA ALA A 458 -1.78 1.38 -14.31
C ALA A 458 -2.72 2.41 -13.66
N PHE A 459 -3.92 2.64 -14.21
CA PHE A 459 -4.87 3.64 -13.73
C PHE A 459 -5.52 3.25 -12.38
N PRO A 460 -5.62 4.16 -11.38
CA PRO A 460 -5.46 5.62 -11.46
C PRO A 460 -4.05 6.12 -11.13
N ASN A 461 -3.08 5.23 -10.95
CA ASN A 461 -1.77 5.54 -10.39
C ASN A 461 -0.65 5.72 -11.44
N GLY A 462 -0.97 5.48 -12.71
CA GLY A 462 -0.10 5.61 -13.87
C GLY A 462 0.29 7.05 -14.19
N ASP A 463 1.36 7.20 -14.99
CA ASP A 463 1.88 8.51 -15.39
C ASP A 463 1.09 9.14 -16.55
N HIS A 464 0.29 8.33 -17.26
CA HIS A 464 -0.58 8.72 -18.35
C HIS A 464 -1.96 8.10 -18.20
N ASP A 465 -2.97 8.75 -18.75
CA ASP A 465 -4.36 8.32 -18.64
C ASP A 465 -5.22 8.69 -19.86
N ASP A 466 -4.60 9.07 -20.98
CA ASP A 466 -5.26 9.50 -22.22
C ASP A 466 -5.97 8.32 -22.92
N LEU A 467 -5.33 7.14 -22.95
CA LEU A 467 -5.93 5.92 -23.51
C LEU A 467 -7.08 5.42 -22.64
N VAL A 468 -7.01 5.67 -21.33
CA VAL A 468 -8.06 5.32 -20.38
C VAL A 468 -9.28 6.21 -20.58
N ASP A 469 -9.08 7.51 -20.84
CA ASP A 469 -10.18 8.42 -21.16
C ASP A 469 -10.84 8.08 -22.48
N SER A 470 -10.06 7.82 -23.53
CA SER A 470 -10.60 7.38 -24.84
C SER A 470 -11.37 6.05 -24.73
N MET A 471 -10.81 5.05 -24.03
CA MET A 471 -11.49 3.76 -23.81
C MET A 471 -12.80 3.94 -23.01
N SER A 472 -12.76 4.66 -21.88
CA SER A 472 -13.94 4.81 -21.02
C SER A 472 -15.08 5.54 -21.74
N GLN A 473 -14.77 6.53 -22.59
CA GLN A 473 -15.75 7.21 -23.45
C GLN A 473 -16.44 6.25 -24.41
N ALA A 474 -15.68 5.42 -25.13
CA ALA A 474 -16.24 4.44 -26.07
C ALA A 474 -17.12 3.41 -25.37
N VAL A 475 -16.62 2.79 -24.30
CA VAL A 475 -17.33 1.74 -23.56
C VAL A 475 -18.62 2.27 -22.93
N LEU A 476 -18.58 3.47 -22.34
CA LEU A 476 -19.79 4.10 -21.80
C LEU A 476 -20.83 4.39 -22.89
N ARG A 477 -20.40 4.77 -24.10
CA ARG A 477 -21.34 5.00 -25.20
C ARG A 477 -22.05 3.72 -25.62
N TYR A 478 -21.33 2.61 -25.73
CA TYR A 478 -21.93 1.32 -26.04
C TYR A 478 -22.97 0.92 -24.99
N ARG A 479 -22.68 1.12 -23.70
CA ARG A 479 -23.65 0.88 -22.61
C ARG A 479 -24.87 1.80 -22.69
N GLN A 480 -24.68 3.10 -22.86
CA GLN A 480 -25.78 4.08 -22.93
C GLN A 480 -26.64 3.93 -24.20
N GLY A 481 -26.03 3.46 -25.29
CA GLY A 481 -26.74 3.15 -26.53
C GLY A 481 -27.53 1.85 -26.48
N GLY A 482 -27.40 1.05 -25.42
CA GLY A 482 -28.07 -0.24 -25.27
C GLY A 482 -27.46 -1.37 -26.11
N PHE A 483 -26.28 -1.15 -26.71
CA PHE A 483 -25.60 -2.13 -27.56
C PHE A 483 -24.97 -3.27 -26.76
N VAL A 484 -24.61 -3.02 -25.49
CA VAL A 484 -24.02 -4.02 -24.59
C VAL A 484 -24.65 -3.89 -23.20
N GLN A 485 -25.10 -5.01 -22.64
CA GLN A 485 -25.72 -5.13 -21.31
C GLN A 485 -24.95 -6.13 -20.46
N LEU A 486 -24.95 -5.96 -19.13
CA LEU A 486 -24.32 -6.94 -18.24
C LEU A 486 -25.23 -8.15 -18.03
N PRO A 487 -24.68 -9.36 -17.78
CA PRO A 487 -25.48 -10.52 -17.40
C PRO A 487 -26.35 -10.30 -16.14
N SER A 488 -25.90 -9.41 -15.24
CA SER A 488 -26.62 -9.02 -14.02
C SER A 488 -27.76 -8.02 -14.25
N ASP A 489 -27.87 -7.42 -15.43
CA ASP A 489 -28.90 -6.41 -15.74
C ASP A 489 -30.28 -7.08 -16.01
N TYR A 490 -30.37 -8.42 -15.96
CA TYR A 490 -31.61 -9.20 -16.03
C TYR A 490 -32.20 -9.51 -14.64
N GLN A 491 -33.21 -8.74 -14.23
CA GLN A 491 -34.38 -9.22 -13.48
C GLN A 491 -35.58 -8.30 -13.74
N ASP A 492 -36.21 -8.44 -14.91
CA ASP A 492 -37.63 -8.12 -15.02
C ASP A 492 -38.37 -9.44 -15.24
N THR A 493 -38.98 -9.94 -14.17
CA THR A 493 -40.05 -10.93 -14.31
C THR A 493 -41.12 -10.27 -15.17
N PHE A 494 -41.40 -10.84 -16.35
CA PHE A 494 -42.60 -10.51 -17.12
C PHE A 494 -43.83 -10.74 -16.23
N GLU A 495 -44.29 -9.73 -15.51
CA GLU A 495 -45.65 -9.70 -15.01
C GLU A 495 -46.55 -9.53 -16.24
N SER A 496 -47.14 -10.64 -16.67
CA SER A 496 -48.19 -10.65 -17.68
C SER A 496 -49.19 -9.53 -17.41
N TYR A 497 -49.42 -8.66 -18.39
CA TYR A 497 -50.44 -7.61 -18.37
C TYR A 497 -51.77 -8.14 -17.79
N ARG A 498 -52.10 -7.77 -16.54
CA ARG A 498 -53.44 -8.00 -16.01
C ARG A 498 -54.40 -7.01 -16.66
N HIS A 499 -55.27 -7.54 -17.53
CA HIS A 499 -56.40 -6.81 -18.08
C HIS A 499 -57.26 -6.30 -16.91
N ARG A 500 -57.24 -5.00 -16.63
CA ARG A 500 -58.20 -4.37 -15.73
C ARG A 500 -59.49 -4.14 -16.51
N GLU A 501 -60.48 -5.00 -16.31
CA GLU A 501 -61.86 -4.69 -16.70
C GLU A 501 -62.31 -3.43 -15.94
N MET A 502 -62.49 -2.33 -16.68
CA MET A 502 -63.18 -1.15 -16.17
C MET A 502 -64.69 -1.37 -16.32
N VAL A 503 -65.36 -1.62 -15.19
CA VAL A 503 -66.82 -1.57 -15.09
C VAL A 503 -67.21 -0.10 -14.88
N TYR A 504 -68.02 0.45 -15.79
CA TYR A 504 -68.62 1.78 -15.65
C TYR A 504 -69.98 1.66 -14.96
N TYR A 505 -70.22 2.48 -13.92
CA TYR A 505 -71.55 2.69 -13.32
C TYR A 505 -72.31 3.77 -14.06
#